data_AF-A0A962T381-F1
#
_entry.id   AF-A0A962T381-F1
#
_cell.length_a   1.000
_cell.length_b   1.000
_cell.length_c   1.000
_cell.angle_alpha   90.00
_cell.angle_beta   90.00
_cell.angle_gamma   90.00
#
_symmetry.space_group_name_H-M   'P 1'
#
loop_
_entity.id
_entity.type
_entity.pdbx_description
1 polymer ?
#
loop_
_entity_poly.entity_id
_entity_poly.type
_entity_poly.pdbx_seq_one_letter_code
_entity_poly.pdbx_strand_id
1 'polypeptide(L)' 'MSQETKPRQVLIYADETGKEPFKDWLYGLRDAAGRKRILARLSRLAQGNLGDCAPVGDGVSELRLFFGPG' A
#
# COMPACT_ATOMS: atom_id res chain seq x y z
N MET A 1 18.95 -13.47 7.41
CA MET A 1 19.56 -12.48 6.49
C MET A 1 18.73 -11.21 6.57
N SER A 2 19.28 -10.12 7.09
CA SER A 2 18.58 -8.83 7.18
C SER A 2 18.68 -8.16 5.81
N GLN A 3 17.58 -8.08 5.06
CA GLN A 3 17.57 -7.29 3.83
C GLN A 3 17.74 -5.82 4.20
N GLU A 4 18.76 -5.16 3.65
CA GLU A 4 18.96 -3.72 3.83
C GLU A 4 17.72 -2.95 3.34
N THR A 5 17.20 -2.04 4.16
CA THR A 5 16.04 -1.21 3.82
C THR A 5 16.49 -0.03 2.98
N LYS A 6 16.49 -0.23 1.66
CA LYS A 6 16.71 0.86 0.70
C LYS A 6 15.40 1.61 0.46
N PRO A 7 15.41 2.97 0.48
CA PRO A 7 14.25 3.75 0.08
C PRO A 7 13.72 3.34 -1.29
N ARG A 8 12.40 3.36 -1.46
CA ARG A 8 11.71 2.97 -2.68
C ARG A 8 10.74 4.07 -3.09
N GLN A 9 10.61 4.27 -4.39
CA GLN A 9 9.57 5.14 -4.93
C GLN A 9 8.23 4.39 -4.94
N VAL A 10 7.20 5.00 -4.35
CA VAL A 10 5.83 4.49 -4.42
C VAL A 10 5.10 5.28 -5.50
N LEU A 11 4.76 4.60 -6.59
CA LEU A 11 3.96 5.15 -7.68
C LEU A 11 2.53 4.68 -7.53
N ILE A 12 1.58 5.58 -7.73
CA ILE A 12 0.16 5.22 -7.84
C ILE A 12 -0.13 4.99 -9.32
N TYR A 13 -0.71 3.83 -9.62
CA TYR A 13 -1.16 3.51 -10.96
C TYR A 13 -2.25 4.50 -11.40
N ALA A 14 -2.04 5.07 -12.58
CA ALA A 14 -3.05 5.77 -13.34
C ALA A 14 -3.35 4.97 -14.60
N ASP A 15 -4.63 4.79 -14.93
CA ASP A 15 -5.03 4.16 -16.19
C ASP A 15 -4.82 5.10 -17.40
N GLU A 16 -5.14 4.60 -18.59
CA GLU A 16 -5.04 5.34 -19.85
C GLU A 16 -5.88 6.63 -19.89
N THR A 17 -6.88 6.75 -19.01
CA THR A 17 -7.74 7.94 -18.88
C THR A 17 -7.24 8.90 -17.79
N GLY A 18 -6.17 8.54 -17.07
CA GLY A 18 -5.62 9.30 -15.95
C GLY A 18 -6.34 9.05 -14.63
N LYS A 19 -7.25 8.06 -14.55
CA LYS A 19 -7.92 7.71 -13.31
C LYS A 19 -6.95 6.95 -12.40
N GLU A 20 -7.01 7.23 -11.11
CA GLU A 20 -6.17 6.60 -10.09
C GLU A 20 -7.06 5.79 -9.11
N PRO A 21 -7.45 4.55 -9.46
CA PRO A 21 -8.43 3.77 -8.67
C PRO A 21 -8.06 3.63 -7.19
N PHE A 22 -6.77 3.56 -6.88
CA PHE A 22 -6.28 3.51 -5.51
C PHE A 22 -6.58 4.79 -4.73
N LYS A 23 -6.38 5.99 -5.31
CA LYS A 23 -6.71 7.25 -4.64
C LYS A 23 -8.21 7.39 -4.45
N ASP A 24 -8.98 7.10 -5.50
CA ASP A 24 -10.45 7.15 -5.45
C ASP A 24 -10.99 6.27 -4.32
N TRP A 25 -10.51 5.03 -4.24
CA TRP A 25 -10.85 4.10 -3.16
C TRP A 25 -10.41 4.62 -1.78
N LEU A 26 -9.15 5.03 -1.63
CA LEU A 26 -8.59 5.45 -0.35
C LEU A 26 -9.30 6.68 0.23
N TYR A 27 -9.60 7.67 -0.60
CA TYR A 27 -10.29 8.89 -0.17
C TYR A 27 -11.81 8.72 -0.06
N GLY A 28 -12.38 7.70 -0.71
CA GLY A 28 -13.77 7.28 -0.54
C GLY A 28 -14.07 6.49 0.74
N LEU A 29 -13.05 6.02 1.47
CA LEU A 29 -13.23 5.31 2.74
C LEU A 29 -13.89 6.20 3.81
N ARG A 30 -15.00 5.73 4.38
CA ARG A 30 -15.66 6.38 5.54
C ARG A 30 -14.85 6.22 6.84
N ASP A 31 -14.10 5.13 6.97
CA ASP A 31 -13.23 4.88 8.13
C ASP A 31 -11.95 5.73 8.05
N ALA A 32 -11.96 6.86 8.75
CA ALA A 32 -10.81 7.75 8.84
C ALA A 32 -9.61 7.12 9.56
N ALA A 33 -9.83 6.20 10.49
CA ALA A 33 -8.75 5.54 11.22
C ALA A 33 -8.05 4.51 10.32
N GLY A 34 -8.82 3.67 9.62
CA GLY A 34 -8.32 2.74 8.61
C GLY A 34 -7.54 3.46 7.51
N ARG A 35 -8.08 4.57 6.98
CA ARG A 35 -7.38 5.40 5.99
C ARG A 35 -6.01 5.89 6.48
N LYS A 36 -5.92 6.39 7.72
CA LYS A 36 -4.64 6.81 8.33
C LYS A 36 -3.65 5.65 8.45
N ARG A 37 -4.12 4.44 8.79
CA ARG A 37 -3.28 3.25 8.90
C ARG A 37 -2.70 2.83 7.55
N ILE A 38 -3.51 2.89 6.48
CA ILE A 38 -3.05 2.61 5.11
C ILE A 38 -1.97 3.61 4.69
N LEU A 39 -2.21 4.91 4.88
CA LEU A 39 -1.23 5.96 4.56
C LEU A 39 0.09 5.80 5.33
N ALA A 40 0.01 5.52 6.63
CA ALA A 40 1.19 5.26 7.45
C ALA A 40 1.96 4.03 6.95
N ARG A 41 1.26 3.02 6.45
CA ARG A 41 1.88 1.81 5.89
C ARG A 41 2.61 2.10 4.58
N LEU A 42 2.02 2.90 3.69
CA LEU A 42 2.68 3.34 2.46
C LEU A 42 3.95 4.16 2.74
N SER A 43 3.92 5.03 3.77
CA SER A 43 5.11 5.78 4.17
C SER A 43 6.26 4.86 4.61
N ARG A 44 5.96 3.79 5.34
CA ARG A 44 6.96 2.76 5.71
C ARG A 44 7.45 2.00 4.48
N LEU A 45 6.56 1.66 3.55
CA LEU A 45 6.93 1.01 2.30
C LEU A 45 7.94 1.84 1.49
N ALA A 46 7.71 3.15 1.40
CA ALA A 46 8.62 4.10 0.74
C ALA A 46 10.00 4.19 1.42
N GLN A 47 10.07 3.95 2.74
CA GLN A 47 11.34 3.86 3.48
C GLN A 47 12.05 2.51 3.31
N GLY A 48 11.49 1.60 2.52
CA GLY A 48 12.05 0.27 2.30
C GLY A 48 11.47 -0.82 3.22
N ASN A 49 10.54 -0.47 4.12
CA ASN A 49 9.96 -1.38 5.10
C ASN A 49 8.72 -2.08 4.55
N LEU A 50 8.94 -3.18 3.80
CA LEU A 50 7.88 -3.99 3.20
C LEU A 50 6.93 -4.59 4.24
N GLY A 51 7.42 -4.96 5.43
CA GLY A 51 6.69 -5.66 6.50
C GLY A 51 5.93 -6.89 5.98
N ASP A 52 4.67 -7.08 6.37
CA ASP A 52 3.86 -8.19 5.87
C ASP A 52 3.43 -7.96 4.40
N CYS A 53 4.13 -8.64 3.50
CA CYS A 53 3.93 -8.63 2.06
C CYS A 53 4.11 -10.05 1.52
N ALA A 54 3.17 -10.51 0.69
CA ALA A 54 3.18 -11.88 0.15
C ALA A 54 2.96 -11.87 -1.37
N PRO A 55 3.62 -12.76 -2.13
CA PRO A 55 3.37 -12.87 -3.56
C PRO A 55 1.96 -13.43 -3.81
N VAL A 56 1.27 -12.88 -4.83
CA VAL A 56 -0.05 -13.35 -5.28
C VAL A 56 -0.02 -13.92 -6.71
N GLY A 57 1.15 -13.94 -7.35
CA GLY A 57 1.35 -14.42 -8.72
C GLY A 57 1.72 -13.30 -9.69
N ASP A 58 2.20 -13.66 -10.88
CA ASP A 58 2.45 -12.73 -12.01
C ASP A 58 3.32 -11.50 -11.69
N GLY A 59 4.28 -11.66 -10.78
CA GLY A 59 5.15 -10.56 -10.34
C GLY A 59 4.44 -9.53 -9.43
N VAL A 60 3.24 -9.84 -8.96
CA VAL A 60 2.45 -9.03 -8.03
C VAL A 60 2.58 -9.57 -6.61
N SER A 61 2.68 -8.66 -5.65
CA SER A 61 2.62 -8.97 -4.21
C SER A 61 1.57 -8.11 -3.53
N GLU A 62 0.85 -8.69 -2.57
CA GLU A 62 -0.10 -7.97 -1.74
C GLU A 62 0.55 -7.45 -0.46
N LEU A 63 0.20 -6.21 -0.08
CA LEU A 63 0.56 -5.63 1.20
C LEU A 63 -0.59 -5.86 2.18
N ARG A 64 -0.39 -6.73 3.17
CA ARG A 64 -1.46 -7.15 4.09
C ARG A 64 -1.54 -6.23 5.30
N LEU A 65 -2.77 -5.86 5.68
CA LEU A 65 -3.03 -5.11 6.89
C LEU A 65 -4.24 -5.72 7.61
N PHE A 66 -4.04 -6.18 8.85
CA PHE A 66 -5.11 -6.77 9.67
C PHE A 66 -5.72 -5.71 10.58
N PHE A 67 -6.88 -5.18 10.16
CA PHE A 67 -7.72 -4.30 10.98
C PHE A 67 -9.11 -4.13 10.40
N GLY A 68 -10.01 -3.63 11.23
CA GLY A 68 -11.44 -3.57 10.93
C GLY A 68 -12.21 -4.57 11.80
N PRO A 69 -13.52 -4.70 11.60
CA PRO A 69 -14.37 -5.53 12.46
C PRO A 69 -14.21 -7.05 12.26
N GLY A 70 -13.41 -7.51 11.31
CA GLY A 70 -13.16 -8.93 11.02
C GLY A 70 -12.44 -9.12 9.70
#